data_AF-A0A151H2C2-F1
#
_entry.id   AF-A0A151H2C2-F1
#
_cell.length_a   1.000
_cell.length_b   1.000
_cell.length_c   1.000
_cell.angle_alpha   90.00
_cell.angle_beta   90.00
_cell.angle_gamma   90.00
#
_symmetry.space_group_name_H-M   'P 1'
#
loop_
_entity.id
_entity.type
_entity.pdbx_description
1 polymer ?
#
loop_
_entity_poly.entity_id
_entity_poly.type
_entity_poly.pdbx_seq_one_letter_code
_entity_poly.pdbx_strand_id
1 'polypeptide(L)'
;MKTRATRKRSRPAKGSSAGAQAADTDTAATETKMENGSDDSTGTEVATLREGTRKQAARGENLDCGSKGESTPTAGAHGGFQVLSSLREKWVSCLRTELGLTLAGHSMSEVPGSSPSRAGAPSCGVLELWAFCMHLASQRNEDKPGLALEPIGLRLTGVFDLLAEQVTPNDETLPRRGRHFYDLPECLPVLDTFSTSSSLTPEGYHLCLFRDREDQQPHAVVSSVPSEGPLFAVVCADPELLTLPDPPVVSRSVEEPPRKQRGKKTRKAEGLDADQAASKAEDAHVPLLLSAVLLHCDRILAASSTPTARAKNGTKKSRTVEKKTEQRSQDPETQQNEYHVEEAKRIRSALVNWLNAELAVGDASLARIEANTQSWKQKRKKAVVSSDLSGLGVLVPYDAETETGYRSLGFTDSGLRKTILAIKAAPKEERDMQPLDELLNLAGIAMDEGDVGAALHLGRNLFLLDAPNEKCCRMLTPAKLLLRSAYYLLEQPHFAQVVEVAAEFRAENR
;
A
#
# COMPACT_ATOMS: atom_id res chain seq x y z
N MET A 1 31.90 37.94 -32.32
CA MET A 1 30.75 38.60 -32.98
C MET A 1 29.60 38.63 -31.96
N LYS A 2 29.09 39.78 -31.45
CA LYS A 2 28.08 40.71 -32.04
C LYS A 2 26.83 39.98 -32.59
N THR A 3 25.56 40.28 -32.27
CA THR A 3 24.84 41.33 -31.45
C THR A 3 23.81 40.66 -30.49
N ARG A 4 23.14 41.25 -29.48
CA ARG A 4 22.85 42.63 -28.94
C ARG A 4 21.70 43.46 -29.55
N ALA A 5 20.43 43.17 -29.22
CA ALA A 5 19.26 44.09 -29.24
C ALA A 5 18.00 43.41 -28.62
N THR A 6 17.00 44.03 -27.96
CA THR A 6 16.81 45.38 -27.36
C THR A 6 15.67 45.36 -26.32
N ARG A 7 15.72 46.23 -25.30
CA ARG A 7 14.58 46.55 -24.40
C ARG A 7 13.45 47.28 -25.15
N LYS A 8 12.21 47.17 -24.65
CA LYS A 8 11.32 48.33 -24.45
C LYS A 8 10.45 48.17 -23.19
N ARG A 9 10.39 49.24 -22.39
CA ARG A 9 9.41 49.45 -21.31
C ARG A 9 8.39 50.47 -21.82
N SER A 10 7.14 50.37 -21.37
CA SER A 10 6.20 51.50 -21.29
C SER A 10 5.43 51.43 -19.98
N ARG A 11 5.20 52.58 -19.35
CA ARG A 11 4.46 52.76 -18.08
C ARG A 11 3.19 53.59 -18.37
N PRO A 12 2.21 53.69 -17.44
CA PRO A 12 0.83 54.05 -17.75
C PRO A 12 0.56 55.56 -17.82
N ALA A 13 -0.63 55.92 -18.30
CA ALA A 13 -1.21 57.26 -18.22
C ALA A 13 -2.40 57.31 -17.24
N LYS A 14 -2.60 58.48 -16.60
CA LYS A 14 -3.70 58.83 -15.68
C LYS A 14 -4.69 59.80 -16.37
N GLY A 15 -5.91 59.89 -15.83
CA GLY A 15 -6.91 60.95 -16.09
C GLY A 15 -8.32 60.35 -16.03
N SER A 16 -9.17 60.53 -15.00
CA SER A 16 -9.79 61.78 -14.48
C SER A 16 -10.71 62.43 -15.54
N SER A 17 -11.95 62.85 -15.31
CA SER A 17 -12.67 63.22 -14.06
C SER A 17 -14.22 63.22 -14.30
N ALA A 18 -15.05 62.73 -13.37
CA ALA A 18 -15.90 63.51 -12.44
C ALA A 18 -17.31 63.94 -12.92
N GLY A 19 -18.25 64.01 -11.96
CA GLY A 19 -19.60 64.57 -12.10
C GLY A 19 -20.74 63.53 -12.04
N ALA A 20 -21.78 63.58 -11.19
CA ALA A 20 -22.04 64.10 -9.82
C ALA A 20 -23.57 64.06 -9.60
N GLN A 21 -24.03 64.19 -8.35
CA GLN A 21 -25.45 64.32 -7.89
C GLN A 21 -26.24 62.99 -7.93
N ALA A 22 -26.74 62.37 -6.85
CA ALA A 22 -27.12 62.75 -5.47
C ALA A 22 -28.59 63.20 -5.28
N ALA A 23 -29.05 63.02 -4.03
CA ALA A 23 -30.38 63.28 -3.46
C ALA A 23 -31.49 62.25 -3.80
N ASP A 24 -32.41 61.90 -2.89
CA ASP A 24 -32.35 61.81 -1.41
C ASP A 24 -33.65 61.12 -0.91
N THR A 25 -33.76 60.86 0.41
CA THR A 25 -35.02 60.82 1.21
C THR A 25 -36.10 59.74 0.94
N ASP A 26 -36.85 59.23 1.93
CA ASP A 26 -36.68 59.18 3.39
C ASP A 26 -37.72 58.24 4.07
N THR A 27 -37.49 57.98 5.36
CA THR A 27 -38.41 57.76 6.50
C THR A 27 -39.24 56.48 6.76
N ALA A 28 -39.04 56.03 8.01
CA ALA A 28 -40.00 55.52 9.00
C ALA A 28 -40.52 54.06 8.93
N ALA A 29 -40.79 53.33 10.02
CA ALA A 29 -40.38 53.26 11.44
C ALA A 29 -41.48 52.48 12.24
N THR A 30 -41.25 52.18 13.52
CA THR A 30 -42.20 51.65 14.55
C THR A 30 -42.65 50.18 14.44
N GLU A 31 -42.86 49.39 15.52
CA GLU A 31 -42.29 49.38 16.90
C GLU A 31 -42.76 48.11 17.68
N THR A 32 -41.97 47.64 18.66
CA THR A 32 -42.37 46.73 19.80
C THR A 32 -42.86 45.29 19.45
N LYS A 33 -42.88 44.29 20.36
CA LYS A 33 -42.91 44.26 21.85
C LYS A 33 -42.20 43.03 22.46
N MET A 34 -41.80 43.12 23.74
CA MET A 34 -41.25 42.04 24.58
C MET A 34 -42.34 41.23 25.33
N GLU A 35 -41.99 40.01 25.81
CA GLU A 35 -42.27 39.35 27.12
C GLU A 35 -41.90 37.83 26.99
N ASN A 36 -41.09 37.12 27.79
CA ASN A 36 -40.84 36.91 29.25
C ASN A 36 -41.76 35.87 29.98
N GLY A 37 -41.14 34.99 30.80
CA GLY A 37 -41.75 33.92 31.64
C GLY A 37 -41.39 32.51 31.12
N SER A 38 -40.59 31.63 31.76
CA SER A 38 -40.63 31.06 33.13
C SER A 38 -41.80 30.04 33.32
N ASP A 39 -41.71 28.90 34.01
CA ASP A 39 -40.77 28.37 35.01
C ASP A 39 -40.68 26.81 35.00
N ASP A 40 -39.56 26.27 35.51
CA ASP A 40 -39.39 25.21 36.56
C ASP A 40 -40.29 23.92 36.54
N SER A 41 -39.85 22.69 36.85
CA SER A 41 -39.03 22.33 38.02
C SER A 41 -38.66 20.82 38.12
N THR A 42 -37.54 20.54 38.82
CA THR A 42 -37.22 19.33 39.65
C THR A 42 -37.09 17.92 39.03
N GLY A 43 -36.08 17.16 39.52
CA GLY A 43 -35.97 15.71 39.23
C GLY A 43 -34.62 15.02 39.50
N THR A 44 -33.83 15.46 40.48
CA THR A 44 -32.58 14.76 40.84
C THR A 44 -32.87 13.50 41.66
N GLU A 45 -32.38 12.33 41.23
CA GLU A 45 -32.03 11.27 42.19
C GLU A 45 -30.89 10.38 41.68
N VAL A 46 -29.98 10.06 42.60
CA VAL A 46 -28.78 9.23 42.38
C VAL A 46 -29.00 7.91 43.12
N ALA A 47 -28.94 6.77 42.41
CA ALA A 47 -28.94 5.46 43.04
C ALA A 47 -27.93 4.54 42.35
N THR A 48 -27.08 3.91 43.17
CA THR A 48 -25.97 3.05 42.75
C THR A 48 -26.31 1.56 42.85
N LEU A 49 -25.49 0.76 42.16
CA LEU A 49 -25.13 -0.65 42.46
C LEU A 49 -26.03 -1.83 42.02
N ARG A 50 -25.31 -2.82 41.46
CA ARG A 50 -25.48 -4.29 41.48
C ARG A 50 -26.40 -4.99 40.47
N GLU A 51 -25.76 -5.51 39.43
CA GLU A 51 -25.38 -6.95 39.34
C GLU A 51 -26.47 -7.97 39.72
N GLY A 52 -27.07 -8.63 38.72
CA GLY A 52 -28.20 -9.55 38.90
C GLY A 52 -28.48 -10.46 37.70
N THR A 53 -27.62 -11.46 37.53
CA THR A 53 -27.74 -12.65 36.65
C THR A 53 -29.16 -13.07 36.24
N ARG A 54 -29.45 -13.23 34.93
CA ARG A 54 -30.48 -14.19 34.49
C ARG A 54 -30.22 -14.85 33.13
N LYS A 55 -30.57 -16.14 33.09
CA LYS A 55 -30.26 -17.13 32.06
C LYS A 55 -31.05 -16.95 30.77
N GLN A 56 -30.38 -17.28 29.66
CA GLN A 56 -30.85 -18.02 28.47
C GLN A 56 -32.36 -18.23 28.26
N ALA A 57 -32.81 -17.90 27.06
CA ALA A 57 -33.73 -18.73 26.27
C ALA A 57 -33.16 -18.82 24.84
N ALA A 58 -33.11 -20.01 24.25
CA ALA A 58 -32.41 -20.27 22.99
C ALA A 58 -33.35 -20.66 21.84
N ARG A 59 -33.06 -20.15 20.65
CA ARG A 59 -33.43 -20.65 19.30
C ARG A 59 -32.69 -19.74 18.29
N GLY A 60 -31.80 -20.20 17.41
CA GLY A 60 -31.25 -21.54 17.22
C GLY A 60 -31.34 -22.00 15.78
N GLU A 61 -30.38 -21.57 14.95
CA GLU A 61 -30.02 -22.25 13.70
C GLU A 61 -28.48 -22.32 13.66
N ASN A 62 -27.95 -23.54 13.74
CA ASN A 62 -26.52 -23.82 13.72
C ASN A 62 -26.06 -24.09 12.29
N LEU A 63 -24.95 -23.50 11.88
CA LEU A 63 -24.07 -24.10 10.87
C LEU A 63 -22.90 -24.75 11.61
N ASP A 64 -22.81 -26.07 11.45
CA ASP A 64 -21.91 -26.95 12.19
C ASP A 64 -20.48 -26.89 11.60
N CYS A 65 -19.54 -26.33 12.36
CA CYS A 65 -18.11 -26.47 12.10
C CYS A 65 -17.53 -27.45 13.12
N GLY A 66 -17.31 -28.69 12.68
CA GLY A 66 -17.01 -29.82 13.54
C GLY A 66 -15.67 -29.69 14.27
N SER A 67 -15.71 -29.35 15.56
CA SER A 67 -14.54 -29.42 16.45
C SER A 67 -14.06 -30.85 16.64
N LYS A 68 -12.97 -31.22 15.97
CA LYS A 68 -12.05 -32.26 16.45
C LYS A 68 -10.76 -31.58 16.90
N GLY A 69 -10.39 -31.82 18.16
CA GLY A 69 -9.14 -31.31 18.69
C GLY A 69 -7.96 -32.00 18.01
N GLU A 70 -7.11 -31.24 17.34
CA GLU A 70 -5.81 -31.69 16.89
C GLU A 70 -4.72 -31.18 17.82
N SER A 71 -3.86 -32.12 18.24
CA SER A 71 -2.63 -31.85 18.96
C SER A 71 -1.68 -31.01 18.12
N THR A 72 -0.94 -30.11 18.76
CA THR A 72 0.25 -29.48 18.17
C THR A 72 1.18 -30.53 17.56
N PRO A 73 1.63 -30.38 16.30
CA PRO A 73 2.54 -31.33 15.69
C PRO A 73 3.89 -31.27 16.40
N THR A 74 4.32 -32.40 16.96
CA THR A 74 5.64 -32.52 17.58
C THR A 74 6.74 -32.49 16.52
N ALA A 75 7.85 -31.80 16.84
CA ALA A 75 8.96 -31.63 15.92
C ALA A 75 9.65 -32.96 15.58
N GLY A 76 9.31 -33.53 14.43
CA GLY A 76 9.96 -34.66 13.78
C GLY A 76 10.32 -34.31 12.34
N ALA A 77 11.42 -34.85 11.82
CA ALA A 77 12.06 -34.40 10.57
C ALA A 77 11.31 -34.84 9.29
N HIS A 78 10.11 -34.30 9.06
CA HIS A 78 9.32 -34.43 7.84
C HIS A 78 8.98 -33.03 7.28
N GLY A 79 9.03 -32.88 5.95
CA GLY A 79 9.42 -31.62 5.29
C GLY A 79 8.40 -30.47 5.33
N GLY A 80 8.90 -29.24 5.25
CA GLY A 80 8.13 -27.99 5.23
C GLY A 80 7.12 -27.88 4.09
N PHE A 81 7.24 -28.66 3.00
CA PHE A 81 6.14 -28.85 2.03
C PHE A 81 4.81 -29.28 2.70
N GLN A 82 4.88 -30.12 3.73
CA GLN A 82 3.69 -30.51 4.52
C GLN A 82 3.15 -29.32 5.33
N VAL A 83 4.03 -28.54 5.96
CA VAL A 83 3.67 -27.32 6.71
C VAL A 83 2.99 -26.29 5.81
N LEU A 84 3.55 -26.03 4.62
CA LEU A 84 2.95 -25.12 3.62
C LEU A 84 1.59 -25.60 3.13
N SER A 85 1.41 -26.91 2.97
CA SER A 85 0.12 -27.50 2.57
C SER A 85 -0.93 -27.30 3.67
N SER A 86 -0.62 -27.63 4.93
CA SER A 86 -1.55 -27.42 6.05
C SER A 86 -1.85 -25.94 6.33
N LEU A 87 -0.87 -25.05 6.20
CA LEU A 87 -1.09 -23.60 6.28
C LEU A 87 -2.02 -23.11 5.17
N ARG A 88 -1.86 -23.64 3.96
CA ARG A 88 -2.70 -23.31 2.80
C ARG A 88 -4.15 -23.75 2.99
N GLU A 89 -4.36 -25.01 3.39
CA GLU A 89 -5.68 -25.56 3.69
C GLU A 89 -6.39 -24.78 4.81
N LYS A 90 -5.67 -24.42 5.88
CA LYS A 90 -6.24 -23.66 7.00
C LYS A 90 -6.57 -22.20 6.64
N TRP A 91 -5.69 -21.50 5.94
CA TRP A 91 -5.74 -20.03 5.87
C TRP A 91 -6.20 -19.41 4.56
N VAL A 92 -6.12 -20.08 3.39
CA VAL A 92 -6.41 -19.40 2.10
C VAL A 92 -7.82 -18.81 2.04
N SER A 93 -8.85 -19.56 2.46
CA SER A 93 -10.24 -19.08 2.44
C SER A 93 -10.46 -17.90 3.40
N CYS A 94 -9.86 -17.97 4.58
CA CYS A 94 -9.90 -16.91 5.58
C CYS A 94 -9.19 -15.64 5.08
N LEU A 95 -7.97 -15.76 4.57
CA LEU A 95 -7.21 -14.63 3.99
C LEU A 95 -7.93 -13.94 2.84
N ARG A 96 -8.61 -14.71 1.98
CA ARG A 96 -9.47 -14.18 0.93
C ARG A 96 -10.67 -13.41 1.49
N THR A 97 -11.33 -13.94 2.51
CA THR A 97 -12.60 -13.38 3.05
C THR A 97 -12.36 -12.17 3.97
N GLU A 98 -11.27 -12.17 4.74
CA GLU A 98 -10.98 -11.18 5.77
C GLU A 98 -10.15 -9.99 5.26
N LEU A 99 -9.30 -10.23 4.26
CA LEU A 99 -8.34 -9.24 3.73
C LEU A 99 -8.45 -9.03 2.22
N GLY A 100 -9.44 -9.67 1.58
CA GLY A 100 -9.53 -9.76 0.12
C GLY A 100 -8.32 -10.45 -0.52
N LEU A 101 -7.44 -11.12 0.24
CA LEU A 101 -6.09 -11.48 -0.21
C LEU A 101 -6.09 -12.76 -1.06
N THR A 102 -5.89 -12.61 -2.37
CA THR A 102 -5.75 -13.77 -3.26
C THR A 102 -4.32 -14.32 -3.25
N LEU A 103 -4.20 -15.65 -3.09
CA LEU A 103 -2.96 -16.43 -3.11
C LEU A 103 -2.95 -17.38 -4.31
N ALA A 104 -1.76 -17.83 -4.73
CA ALA A 104 -1.58 -18.74 -5.88
C ALA A 104 -2.41 -20.03 -5.78
N GLY A 105 -2.93 -20.53 -6.91
CA GLY A 105 -3.68 -21.80 -6.98
C GLY A 105 -5.10 -21.71 -6.42
N HIS A 106 -5.78 -20.58 -6.63
CA HIS A 106 -7.16 -20.32 -6.19
C HIS A 106 -7.91 -19.39 -7.17
N SER A 107 -7.73 -19.61 -8.48
CA SER A 107 -8.49 -18.88 -9.51
C SER A 107 -9.98 -19.27 -9.46
N MET A 108 -10.87 -18.31 -9.72
CA MET A 108 -12.34 -18.54 -9.79
C MET A 108 -12.76 -19.44 -10.98
N SER A 109 -11.81 -19.83 -11.83
CA SER A 109 -12.01 -20.61 -13.06
C SER A 109 -11.16 -21.89 -13.09
N GLU A 110 -11.12 -22.63 -11.98
CA GLU A 110 -10.55 -24.00 -11.98
C GLU A 110 -11.64 -25.05 -12.22
N VAL A 111 -11.55 -25.72 -13.37
CA VAL A 111 -12.38 -26.87 -13.72
C VAL A 111 -12.04 -28.03 -12.76
N PRO A 112 -13.01 -28.71 -12.14
CA PRO A 112 -12.73 -29.82 -11.22
C PRO A 112 -11.93 -30.93 -11.93
N GLY A 113 -10.65 -31.06 -11.58
CA GLY A 113 -9.77 -32.09 -12.15
C GLY A 113 -8.38 -31.61 -12.62
N SER A 114 -8.07 -30.31 -12.60
CA SER A 114 -6.69 -29.85 -12.79
C SER A 114 -5.80 -30.29 -11.63
N SER A 115 -4.72 -31.01 -11.94
CA SER A 115 -3.68 -31.39 -10.97
C SER A 115 -3.05 -30.16 -10.31
N PRO A 116 -2.69 -30.20 -9.01
CA PRO A 116 -2.09 -29.06 -8.32
C PRO A 116 -0.84 -28.58 -9.05
N SER A 117 -0.72 -27.25 -9.20
CA SER A 117 0.34 -26.63 -10.00
C SER A 117 1.72 -27.05 -9.50
N ARG A 118 2.61 -27.36 -10.47
CA ARG A 118 4.03 -27.68 -10.26
C ARG A 118 4.70 -26.81 -9.20
N ALA A 119 5.64 -27.40 -8.46
CA ALA A 119 6.64 -26.65 -7.71
C ALA A 119 7.29 -25.58 -8.63
N GLY A 120 7.39 -24.34 -8.14
CA GLY A 120 8.02 -23.22 -8.85
C GLY A 120 7.10 -22.11 -9.36
N ALA A 121 5.77 -22.21 -9.21
CA ALA A 121 4.86 -21.11 -9.56
C ALA A 121 5.10 -19.85 -8.68
N PRO A 122 5.02 -18.62 -9.23
CA PRO A 122 5.25 -17.41 -8.47
C PRO A 122 4.16 -17.15 -7.41
N SER A 123 4.58 -16.70 -6.22
CA SER A 123 3.69 -16.38 -5.10
C SER A 123 4.10 -15.10 -4.39
N CYS A 124 3.17 -14.48 -3.68
CA CYS A 124 3.46 -13.32 -2.84
C CYS A 124 4.28 -13.66 -1.57
N GLY A 125 4.39 -14.94 -1.19
CA GLY A 125 5.26 -15.37 -0.09
C GLY A 125 4.70 -15.22 1.32
N VAL A 126 3.40 -15.03 1.51
CA VAL A 126 2.81 -14.88 2.87
C VAL A 126 2.92 -16.15 3.69
N LEU A 127 2.45 -17.28 3.15
CA LEU A 127 2.50 -18.56 3.87
C LEU A 127 3.95 -19.07 4.00
N GLU A 128 4.76 -18.79 2.97
CA GLU A 128 6.16 -19.15 2.89
C GLU A 128 7.02 -18.35 3.87
N LEU A 129 6.77 -17.05 4.05
CA LEU A 129 7.43 -16.26 5.10
C LEU A 129 6.99 -16.71 6.49
N TRP A 130 5.71 -17.03 6.71
CA TRP A 130 5.26 -17.56 7.99
C TRP A 130 5.94 -18.89 8.35
N ALA A 131 5.98 -19.84 7.40
CA ALA A 131 6.66 -21.13 7.59
C ALA A 131 8.17 -20.95 7.84
N PHE A 132 8.83 -20.03 7.14
CA PHE A 132 10.23 -19.69 7.41
C PHE A 132 10.43 -19.08 8.80
N CYS A 133 9.55 -18.17 9.25
CA CYS A 133 9.63 -17.60 10.60
C CYS A 133 9.33 -18.63 11.70
N MET A 134 8.44 -19.59 11.47
CA MET A 134 8.24 -20.76 12.36
C MET A 134 9.52 -21.61 12.43
N HIS A 135 10.18 -21.83 11.29
CA HIS A 135 11.45 -22.55 11.23
C HIS A 135 12.56 -21.82 12.00
N LEU A 136 12.74 -20.50 11.81
CA LEU A 136 13.70 -19.70 12.58
C LEU A 136 13.41 -19.72 14.08
N ALA A 137 12.16 -19.52 14.49
CA ALA A 137 11.76 -19.53 15.89
C ALA A 137 12.05 -20.89 16.56
N SER A 138 11.76 -22.00 15.88
CA SER A 138 12.09 -23.34 16.39
C SER A 138 13.61 -23.59 16.51
N GLN A 139 14.44 -23.06 15.60
CA GLN A 139 15.91 -23.13 15.73
C GLN A 139 16.43 -22.33 16.94
N ARG A 140 15.76 -21.24 17.33
CA ARG A 140 16.12 -20.42 18.50
C ARG A 140 15.44 -20.87 19.80
N ASN A 141 14.57 -21.87 19.76
CA ASN A 141 13.71 -22.27 20.88
C ASN A 141 12.83 -21.10 21.39
N GLU A 142 12.23 -20.38 20.45
CA GLU A 142 11.30 -19.26 20.66
C GLU A 142 9.87 -19.63 20.23
N ASP A 143 8.87 -19.26 21.03
CA ASP A 143 7.45 -19.59 20.76
C ASP A 143 6.72 -18.54 19.89
N LYS A 144 7.42 -17.52 19.37
CA LYS A 144 6.80 -16.36 18.71
C LYS A 144 7.35 -16.10 17.29
N PRO A 145 6.86 -16.80 16.26
CA PRO A 145 7.27 -16.60 14.87
C PRO A 145 7.12 -15.15 14.38
N GLY A 146 6.13 -14.41 14.91
CA GLY A 146 5.92 -12.98 14.62
C GLY A 146 7.14 -12.08 14.87
N LEU A 147 8.03 -12.47 15.78
CA LEU A 147 9.24 -11.74 16.19
C LEU A 147 10.54 -12.35 15.62
N ALA A 148 10.49 -13.40 14.82
CA ALA A 148 11.70 -14.10 14.35
C ALA A 148 12.70 -13.21 13.56
N LEU A 149 12.23 -12.08 13.02
CA LEU A 149 13.02 -11.10 12.28
C LEU A 149 13.43 -9.87 13.13
N GLU A 150 13.06 -9.81 14.41
CA GLU A 150 13.42 -8.73 15.35
C GLU A 150 14.94 -8.44 15.35
N PRO A 151 15.84 -9.44 15.29
CA PRO A 151 17.29 -9.20 15.24
C PRO A 151 17.79 -8.44 14.01
N ILE A 152 17.01 -8.34 12.94
CA ILE A 152 17.28 -7.47 11.76
C ILE A 152 16.39 -6.21 11.73
N GLY A 153 15.72 -5.88 12.84
CA GLY A 153 14.93 -4.65 12.96
C GLY A 153 13.55 -4.69 12.30
N LEU A 154 13.05 -5.88 11.95
CA LEU A 154 11.73 -6.08 11.35
C LEU A 154 10.84 -6.96 12.24
N ARG A 155 9.54 -6.68 12.27
CA ARG A 155 8.52 -7.57 12.85
C ARG A 155 7.44 -7.89 11.83
N LEU A 156 6.83 -9.07 11.94
CA LEU A 156 5.63 -9.39 11.17
C LEU A 156 4.42 -8.63 11.76
N THR A 157 3.46 -8.23 10.91
CA THR A 157 2.23 -7.54 11.34
C THR A 157 1.06 -7.79 10.37
N GLY A 158 -0.15 -7.33 10.73
CA GLY A 158 -1.31 -7.30 9.85
C GLY A 158 -1.81 -8.71 9.57
N VAL A 159 -1.56 -9.21 8.36
CA VAL A 159 -1.90 -10.60 7.97
C VAL A 159 -1.30 -11.64 8.92
N PHE A 160 -0.12 -11.37 9.47
CA PHE A 160 0.55 -12.31 10.37
C PHE A 160 -0.01 -12.30 11.79
N ASP A 161 -0.75 -11.27 12.19
CA ASP A 161 -1.42 -11.24 13.50
C ASP A 161 -2.57 -12.26 13.53
N LEU A 162 -3.24 -12.46 12.38
CA LEU A 162 -4.24 -13.49 12.15
C LEU A 162 -3.62 -14.89 12.11
N LEU A 163 -2.53 -15.10 11.36
CA LEU A 163 -1.81 -16.38 11.30
C LEU A 163 -1.20 -16.80 12.65
N ALA A 164 -0.86 -15.82 13.50
CA ALA A 164 -0.40 -16.01 14.87
C ALA A 164 -1.56 -16.21 15.88
N GLU A 165 -2.82 -16.22 15.43
CA GLU A 165 -4.03 -16.33 16.26
C GLU A 165 -4.13 -15.25 17.36
N GLN A 166 -3.48 -14.09 17.14
CA GLN A 166 -3.62 -12.89 17.97
C GLN A 166 -4.90 -12.08 17.63
N VAL A 167 -5.59 -12.50 16.57
CA VAL A 167 -6.78 -11.90 15.98
C VAL A 167 -7.70 -13.03 15.54
N THR A 168 -9.00 -12.90 15.81
CA THR A 168 -10.01 -13.83 15.30
C THR A 168 -10.50 -13.39 13.92
N PRO A 169 -10.92 -14.31 13.04
CA PRO A 169 -11.72 -13.95 11.86
C PRO A 169 -12.94 -13.09 12.25
N ASN A 170 -13.33 -12.14 11.41
CA ASN A 170 -14.34 -11.09 11.65
C ASN A 170 -13.98 -10.03 12.72
N ASP A 171 -12.71 -9.89 13.11
CA ASP A 171 -12.27 -8.77 13.95
C ASP A 171 -12.27 -7.46 13.12
N GLU A 172 -13.16 -6.52 13.46
CA GLU A 172 -13.31 -5.22 12.78
C GLU A 172 -12.02 -4.37 12.78
N THR A 173 -11.06 -4.66 13.67
CA THR A 173 -9.75 -3.99 13.70
C THR A 173 -8.77 -4.54 12.67
N LEU A 174 -9.01 -5.73 12.10
CA LEU A 174 -8.07 -6.40 11.19
C LEU A 174 -7.72 -5.55 9.94
N PRO A 175 -8.67 -4.87 9.25
CA PRO A 175 -8.33 -3.98 8.13
C PRO A 175 -7.45 -2.77 8.51
N ARG A 176 -7.40 -2.39 9.80
CA ARG A 176 -6.56 -1.31 10.35
C ARG A 176 -5.17 -1.79 10.76
N ARG A 177 -4.97 -3.09 11.05
CA ARG A 177 -3.72 -3.57 11.66
C ARG A 177 -2.51 -3.38 10.75
N GLY A 178 -1.44 -2.86 11.33
CA GLY A 178 -0.21 -2.50 10.63
C GLY A 178 -0.31 -1.29 9.68
N ARG A 179 -1.50 -0.68 9.49
CA ARG A 179 -1.66 0.45 8.55
C ARG A 179 -1.10 1.76 9.08
N HIS A 180 -0.25 2.37 8.26
CA HIS A 180 0.31 3.69 8.44
C HIS A 180 -0.52 4.76 7.73
N PHE A 181 -0.25 6.03 8.05
CA PHE A 181 -1.12 7.15 7.67
C PHE A 181 -1.29 7.38 6.16
N TYR A 182 -0.34 6.96 5.33
CA TYR A 182 -0.37 7.12 3.87
C TYR A 182 -0.72 5.82 3.13
N ASP A 183 -1.08 4.76 3.84
CA ASP A 183 -1.30 3.45 3.22
C ASP A 183 -2.57 3.46 2.38
N LEU A 184 -2.36 3.30 1.07
CA LEU A 184 -3.42 3.05 0.12
C LEU A 184 -4.03 1.66 0.35
N PRO A 185 -5.31 1.44 0.01
CA PRO A 185 -5.95 0.12 0.10
C PRO A 185 -5.19 -1.00 -0.61
N GLU A 186 -4.61 -0.68 -1.77
CA GLU A 186 -3.76 -1.52 -2.61
C GLU A 186 -2.46 -1.98 -1.92
N CYS A 187 -2.01 -1.25 -0.89
CA CYS A 187 -0.87 -1.57 -0.04
C CYS A 187 -1.37 -2.31 1.21
N LEU A 188 -1.04 -3.59 1.35
CA LEU A 188 -1.32 -4.41 2.54
C LEU A 188 -0.04 -4.51 3.40
N PRO A 189 0.01 -3.89 4.60
CA PRO A 189 1.16 -3.97 5.49
C PRO A 189 1.41 -5.40 5.97
N VAL A 190 2.69 -5.77 6.04
CA VAL A 190 3.14 -7.14 6.31
C VAL A 190 4.38 -7.21 7.20
N LEU A 191 5.28 -6.25 7.07
CA LEU A 191 6.45 -6.09 7.94
C LEU A 191 6.55 -4.64 8.39
N ASP A 192 6.85 -4.44 9.66
CA ASP A 192 6.99 -3.12 10.29
C ASP A 192 8.33 -3.02 11.02
N THR A 193 8.77 -1.81 11.33
CA THR A 193 10.03 -1.61 12.07
C THR A 193 9.93 -2.08 13.52
N PHE A 194 11.03 -2.63 14.05
CA PHE A 194 11.13 -3.02 15.45
C PHE A 194 12.17 -2.20 16.22
N SER A 195 11.67 -1.39 17.16
CA SER A 195 12.35 -0.83 18.36
C SER A 195 13.66 -0.02 18.19
N THR A 196 14.26 0.07 17.01
CA THR A 196 15.44 0.92 16.75
C THR A 196 15.36 1.59 15.40
N SER A 197 15.42 2.93 15.38
CA SER A 197 15.57 3.69 14.14
C SER A 197 17.03 3.59 13.67
N SER A 198 17.27 2.84 12.60
CA SER A 198 18.57 2.81 11.92
C SER A 198 18.52 3.71 10.68
N SER A 199 19.67 4.04 10.09
CA SER A 199 19.71 4.73 8.80
C SER A 199 19.12 3.91 7.64
N LEU A 200 18.94 2.60 7.81
CA LEU A 200 18.29 1.69 6.85
C LEU A 200 16.79 1.50 7.13
N THR A 201 16.36 1.81 8.36
CA THR A 201 15.03 1.57 8.91
C THR A 201 14.64 2.75 9.81
N PRO A 202 14.33 3.93 9.22
CA PRO A 202 13.86 5.08 9.98
C PRO A 202 12.53 4.77 10.68
N GLU A 203 12.16 5.59 11.67
CA GLU A 203 10.90 5.43 12.39
C GLU A 203 9.69 5.48 11.44
N GLY A 204 8.83 4.46 11.52
CA GLY A 204 7.69 4.28 10.63
C GLY A 204 8.04 3.62 9.29
N TYR A 205 9.29 3.23 9.04
CA TYR A 205 9.61 2.36 7.90
C TYR A 205 8.86 1.04 8.03
N HIS A 206 8.13 0.67 6.98
CA HIS A 206 7.39 -0.57 6.90
C HIS A 206 7.37 -1.06 5.44
N LEU A 207 6.94 -2.31 5.25
CA LEU A 207 6.78 -2.95 3.95
C LEU A 207 5.33 -3.39 3.77
N CYS A 208 4.82 -3.14 2.56
CA CYS A 208 3.51 -3.56 2.11
C CYS A 208 3.63 -4.50 0.90
N LEU A 209 2.77 -5.52 0.87
CA LEU A 209 2.40 -6.20 -0.37
C LEU A 209 1.56 -5.24 -1.20
N PHE A 210 1.83 -5.15 -2.50
CA PHE A 210 1.14 -4.25 -3.41
C PHE A 210 0.45 -5.00 -4.55
N ARG A 211 -0.81 -4.64 -4.81
CA ARG A 211 -1.67 -5.16 -5.90
C ARG A 211 -2.68 -4.12 -6.34
N ASP A 212 -3.01 -4.09 -7.62
CA ASP A 212 -4.00 -3.13 -8.14
C ASP A 212 -5.45 -3.64 -7.99
N ARG A 213 -5.65 -4.93 -7.68
CA ARG A 213 -6.96 -5.58 -7.53
C ARG A 213 -6.96 -6.66 -6.44
N GLU A 214 -8.14 -6.99 -5.91
CA GLU A 214 -8.40 -7.99 -4.87
C GLU A 214 -8.36 -9.44 -5.40
N ASP A 215 -8.85 -9.65 -6.62
CA ASP A 215 -8.81 -10.93 -7.33
C ASP A 215 -7.38 -11.33 -7.73
N GLN A 216 -6.45 -10.38 -7.71
CA GLN A 216 -5.05 -10.56 -8.08
C GLN A 216 -4.16 -10.90 -6.88
N GLN A 217 -3.15 -11.73 -7.12
CA GLN A 217 -2.01 -11.85 -6.20
C GLN A 217 -1.23 -10.53 -6.11
N PRO A 218 -0.70 -10.17 -4.93
CA PRO A 218 0.36 -9.17 -4.83
C PRO A 218 1.52 -9.45 -5.77
N HIS A 219 1.95 -8.42 -6.49
CA HIS A 219 2.95 -8.51 -7.55
C HIS A 219 4.22 -7.69 -7.27
N ALA A 220 4.20 -6.86 -6.22
CA ALA A 220 5.37 -6.18 -5.69
C ALA A 220 5.35 -6.13 -4.15
N VAL A 221 6.54 -5.94 -3.57
CA VAL A 221 6.71 -5.43 -2.21
C VAL A 221 7.22 -3.99 -2.30
N VAL A 222 6.55 -3.10 -1.59
CA VAL A 222 6.88 -1.68 -1.53
C VAL A 222 7.21 -1.27 -0.10
N SER A 223 8.13 -0.33 0.09
CA SER A 223 8.42 0.30 1.38
C SER A 223 7.90 1.73 1.41
N SER A 224 7.43 2.16 2.57
CA SER A 224 7.07 3.56 2.83
C SER A 224 7.64 4.02 4.18
N VAL A 225 7.87 5.32 4.29
CA VAL A 225 8.34 6.01 5.49
C VAL A 225 7.43 7.23 5.69
N PRO A 226 6.36 7.14 6.52
CA PRO A 226 5.35 8.19 6.64
C PRO A 226 5.88 9.54 7.11
N SER A 227 7.04 9.59 7.76
CA SER A 227 7.73 10.83 8.15
C SER A 227 8.40 11.54 6.97
N GLU A 228 8.70 10.84 5.87
CA GLU A 228 9.26 11.40 4.62
C GLU A 228 8.17 11.80 3.61
N GLY A 229 6.99 11.17 3.66
CA GLY A 229 5.81 11.55 2.88
C GLY A 229 5.00 10.37 2.32
N PRO A 230 4.16 10.61 1.31
CA PRO A 230 3.26 9.59 0.73
C PRO A 230 3.90 8.63 -0.28
N LEU A 231 5.21 8.72 -0.52
CA LEU A 231 5.88 7.98 -1.59
C LEU A 231 6.21 6.54 -1.17
N PHE A 232 5.91 5.60 -2.06
CA PHE A 232 6.26 4.20 -1.94
C PHE A 232 7.43 3.84 -2.86
N ALA A 233 8.47 3.21 -2.30
CA ALA A 233 9.61 2.71 -3.06
C ALA A 233 9.47 1.20 -3.31
N VAL A 234 9.63 0.76 -4.56
CA VAL A 234 9.51 -0.66 -4.94
C VAL A 234 10.80 -1.40 -4.56
N VAL A 235 10.68 -2.30 -3.58
CA VAL A 235 11.78 -3.10 -3.01
C VAL A 235 12.08 -4.32 -3.88
N CYS A 236 11.05 -5.10 -4.21
CA CYS A 236 11.11 -6.19 -5.18
C CYS A 236 9.77 -6.35 -5.89
N ALA A 237 9.77 -6.94 -7.08
CA ALA A 237 8.55 -7.26 -7.81
C ALA A 237 8.75 -8.42 -8.79
N ASP A 238 7.68 -9.17 -9.08
CA ASP A 238 7.68 -10.24 -10.07
C ASP A 238 6.83 -9.83 -11.30
N PRO A 239 7.43 -9.73 -12.50
CA PRO A 239 6.74 -9.33 -13.72
C PRO A 239 5.75 -10.37 -14.24
N GLU A 240 5.66 -11.57 -13.66
CA GLU A 240 4.67 -12.61 -13.99
C GLU A 240 3.42 -12.52 -13.10
N LEU A 241 3.54 -11.99 -11.89
CA LEU A 241 2.38 -11.71 -11.01
C LEU A 241 1.60 -10.46 -11.44
N LEU A 242 2.19 -9.60 -12.28
CA LEU A 242 1.53 -8.42 -12.85
C LEU A 242 0.57 -8.81 -13.99
N THR A 243 -0.66 -9.17 -13.64
CA THR A 243 -1.78 -9.30 -14.59
C THR A 243 -2.29 -7.91 -14.96
N LEU A 244 -2.52 -7.67 -16.25
CA LEU A 244 -3.26 -6.48 -16.69
C LEU A 244 -4.78 -6.74 -16.57
N PRO A 245 -5.59 -5.73 -16.26
CA PRO A 245 -7.03 -5.87 -16.22
C PRO A 245 -7.58 -6.04 -17.65
N ASP A 246 -8.61 -6.87 -17.78
CA ASP A 246 -9.43 -6.91 -18.98
C ASP A 246 -10.20 -5.59 -19.14
N PRO A 247 -10.51 -5.15 -20.38
CA PRO A 247 -11.33 -3.97 -20.62
C PRO A 247 -12.75 -4.14 -20.02
N PRO A 248 -13.41 -3.04 -19.58
CA PRO A 248 -14.75 -3.12 -19.02
C PRO A 248 -15.75 -3.70 -20.03
N VAL A 249 -16.52 -4.71 -19.62
CA VAL A 249 -17.52 -5.36 -20.48
C VAL A 249 -18.74 -4.45 -20.63
N VAL A 250 -18.70 -3.53 -21.61
CA VAL A 250 -19.87 -2.74 -21.98
C VAL A 250 -20.95 -3.68 -22.52
N SER A 251 -22.08 -3.77 -21.80
CA SER A 251 -23.24 -4.56 -22.20
C SER A 251 -23.80 -4.06 -23.54
N ARG A 252 -23.35 -4.67 -24.64
CA ARG A 252 -23.82 -4.36 -26.01
C ARG A 252 -25.30 -4.67 -26.14
N SER A 253 -26.13 -3.64 -26.02
CA SER A 253 -27.54 -3.69 -26.43
C SER A 253 -27.64 -3.45 -27.94
N VAL A 254 -28.47 -4.27 -28.61
CA VAL A 254 -28.74 -4.31 -30.06
C VAL A 254 -27.71 -5.11 -30.89
N GLU A 255 -28.18 -6.24 -31.46
CA GLU A 255 -27.52 -6.95 -32.55
C GLU A 255 -27.59 -6.15 -33.86
N GLU A 256 -26.47 -6.02 -34.58
CA GLU A 256 -26.48 -5.73 -36.02
C GLU A 256 -25.83 -6.88 -36.82
N PRO A 257 -26.40 -7.28 -37.99
CA PRO A 257 -25.89 -8.40 -38.78
C PRO A 257 -24.63 -8.04 -39.59
N PRO A 258 -23.81 -9.04 -39.98
CA PRO A 258 -22.44 -8.78 -40.43
C PRO A 258 -22.35 -8.12 -41.81
N ARG A 259 -21.76 -6.92 -41.87
CA ARG A 259 -21.36 -6.26 -43.12
C ARG A 259 -20.10 -6.90 -43.71
N LYS A 260 -20.26 -7.55 -44.86
CA LYS A 260 -19.14 -8.09 -45.67
C LYS A 260 -18.19 -6.97 -46.10
N GLN A 261 -16.89 -7.10 -45.80
CA GLN A 261 -15.84 -6.35 -46.51
C GLN A 261 -14.92 -7.29 -47.30
N ARG A 262 -14.44 -6.79 -48.44
CA ARG A 262 -13.70 -7.55 -49.47
C ARG A 262 -12.21 -7.55 -49.12
N GLY A 263 -11.58 -8.72 -49.16
CA GLY A 263 -10.23 -8.90 -48.64
C GLY A 263 -9.10 -8.33 -49.50
N LYS A 264 -7.87 -8.37 -48.97
CA LYS A 264 -6.65 -8.14 -49.76
C LYS A 264 -5.42 -8.86 -49.20
N LYS A 265 -4.89 -9.77 -50.02
CA LYS A 265 -3.49 -10.23 -50.11
C LYS A 265 -2.84 -10.83 -48.86
N THR A 266 -2.90 -12.16 -48.81
CA THR A 266 -1.83 -13.05 -48.33
C THR A 266 -0.44 -12.57 -48.80
N ARG A 267 0.53 -12.53 -47.88
CA ARG A 267 1.96 -12.56 -48.21
C ARG A 267 2.64 -13.63 -47.35
N LYS A 268 3.16 -14.63 -48.06
CA LYS A 268 4.19 -15.62 -47.72
C LYS A 268 4.82 -15.47 -46.32
N ALA A 269 4.72 -16.53 -45.52
CA ALA A 269 5.68 -16.80 -44.46
C ALA A 269 6.86 -17.58 -45.03
N GLU A 270 8.06 -17.05 -44.83
CA GLU A 270 9.36 -17.74 -44.82
C GLU A 270 9.84 -17.48 -43.38
N GLY A 271 10.17 -18.46 -42.54
CA GLY A 271 10.95 -19.67 -42.79
C GLY A 271 12.37 -19.39 -42.29
N LEU A 272 12.92 -20.26 -41.42
CA LEU A 272 14.10 -20.05 -40.54
C LEU A 272 13.72 -19.31 -39.22
N ASP A 273 14.14 -19.72 -38.02
CA ASP A 273 14.98 -20.86 -37.61
C ASP A 273 14.27 -21.74 -36.57
N ALA A 274 14.41 -23.05 -36.72
CA ALA A 274 13.92 -24.06 -35.79
C ALA A 274 15.12 -24.75 -35.11
N ASP A 275 15.88 -24.02 -34.29
CA ASP A 275 16.89 -24.63 -33.42
C ASP A 275 17.17 -23.81 -32.14
N GLN A 276 16.19 -23.77 -31.24
CA GLN A 276 16.41 -23.38 -29.85
C GLN A 276 15.38 -23.97 -28.87
N ALA A 277 14.94 -25.21 -29.14
CA ALA A 277 14.15 -26.02 -28.21
C ALA A 277 15.04 -26.83 -27.25
N ALA A 278 16.08 -26.19 -26.71
CA ALA A 278 16.77 -26.72 -25.55
C ALA A 278 15.84 -26.57 -24.33
N SER A 279 15.59 -27.67 -23.63
CA SER A 279 14.74 -27.69 -22.44
C SER A 279 15.32 -26.80 -21.34
N LYS A 280 14.88 -25.55 -21.27
CA LYS A 280 15.06 -24.74 -20.07
C LYS A 280 14.32 -25.44 -18.95
N ALA A 281 15.05 -25.86 -17.92
CA ALA A 281 14.42 -26.05 -16.62
C ALA A 281 13.79 -24.71 -16.24
N GLU A 282 12.49 -24.71 -15.93
CA GLU A 282 11.82 -23.54 -15.37
C GLU A 282 12.33 -23.40 -13.93
N ASP A 283 13.40 -22.61 -13.77
CA ASP A 283 14.03 -22.34 -12.48
C ASP A 283 12.99 -21.75 -11.50
N ALA A 284 12.83 -22.37 -10.33
CA ALA A 284 11.81 -22.02 -9.35
C ALA A 284 11.80 -20.52 -9.00
N HIS A 285 10.61 -19.92 -8.92
CA HIS A 285 10.44 -18.52 -8.53
C HIS A 285 10.73 -18.31 -7.04
N VAL A 286 11.29 -17.15 -6.71
CA VAL A 286 11.50 -16.74 -5.31
C VAL A 286 10.26 -15.99 -4.86
N PRO A 287 9.55 -16.41 -3.80
CA PRO A 287 8.38 -15.68 -3.31
C PRO A 287 8.71 -14.24 -2.93
N LEU A 288 7.77 -13.31 -3.17
CA LEU A 288 8.04 -11.87 -3.05
C LEU A 288 8.54 -11.45 -1.66
N LEU A 289 7.88 -11.89 -0.59
CA LEU A 289 8.29 -11.52 0.77
C LEU A 289 9.64 -12.11 1.19
N LEU A 290 9.95 -13.34 0.79
CA LEU A 290 11.26 -13.94 1.03
C LEU A 290 12.35 -13.17 0.27
N SER A 291 12.06 -12.71 -0.95
CA SER A 291 12.94 -11.82 -1.72
C SER A 291 13.17 -10.48 -1.00
N ALA A 292 12.12 -9.89 -0.41
CA ALA A 292 12.24 -8.63 0.34
C ALA A 292 13.10 -8.79 1.61
N VAL A 293 12.96 -9.91 2.34
CA VAL A 293 13.78 -10.22 3.53
C VAL A 293 15.25 -10.47 3.14
N LEU A 294 15.53 -11.21 2.05
CA LEU A 294 16.88 -11.38 1.52
C LEU A 294 17.55 -10.03 1.19
N LEU A 295 16.86 -9.18 0.41
CA LEU A 295 17.35 -7.85 0.04
C LEU A 295 17.50 -6.92 1.25
N HIS A 296 16.71 -7.12 2.31
CA HIS A 296 16.88 -6.38 3.56
C HIS A 296 18.16 -6.80 4.31
N CYS A 297 18.42 -8.10 4.45
CA CYS A 297 19.68 -8.60 4.98
C CYS A 297 20.87 -8.10 4.15
N ASP A 298 20.81 -8.18 2.81
CA ASP A 298 21.88 -7.70 1.92
C ASP A 298 22.16 -6.20 2.11
N ARG A 299 21.14 -5.37 2.36
CA ARG A 299 21.32 -3.94 2.69
C ARG A 299 22.05 -3.72 4.01
N ILE A 300 21.73 -4.48 5.06
CA ILE A 300 22.44 -4.41 6.36
C ILE A 300 23.92 -4.78 6.16
N LEU A 301 24.19 -5.87 5.44
CA LEU A 301 25.56 -6.32 5.15
C LEU A 301 26.34 -5.27 4.33
N ALA A 302 25.72 -4.71 3.29
CA ALA A 302 26.34 -3.67 2.46
C ALA A 302 26.69 -2.41 3.27
N ALA A 303 25.79 -1.92 4.14
CA ALA A 303 26.03 -0.76 4.98
C ALA A 303 27.22 -0.92 5.94
N SER A 304 27.46 -2.15 6.43
CA SER A 304 28.64 -2.46 7.26
C SER A 304 29.97 -2.39 6.50
N SER A 305 29.95 -2.57 5.17
CA SER A 305 31.14 -2.63 4.32
C SER A 305 31.62 -1.25 3.82
N THR A 306 30.73 -0.25 3.80
CA THR A 306 31.07 1.12 3.39
C THR A 306 31.88 1.83 4.47
N PRO A 307 33.15 2.23 4.22
CA PRO A 307 33.92 2.96 5.20
C PRO A 307 33.33 4.35 5.41
N THR A 308 32.89 4.65 6.64
CA THR A 308 32.41 5.97 7.02
C THR A 308 33.49 7.01 6.73
N ALA A 309 33.13 8.01 5.91
CA ALA A 309 34.05 9.06 5.49
C ALA A 309 34.40 9.98 6.66
N ARG A 310 35.41 9.59 7.45
CA ARG A 310 35.93 10.40 8.58
C ARG A 310 36.25 11.81 8.12
N ALA A 311 35.54 12.78 8.71
CA ALA A 311 35.69 14.20 8.41
C ALA A 311 37.15 14.65 8.59
N LYS A 312 37.79 15.07 7.49
CA LYS A 312 39.14 15.65 7.50
C LYS A 312 39.11 17.12 7.93
N ASN A 313 38.82 17.39 9.21
CA ASN A 313 39.15 18.68 9.81
C ASN A 313 40.48 18.57 10.55
N GLY A 314 41.55 18.95 9.86
CA GLY A 314 42.90 18.93 10.42
C GLY A 314 43.24 20.23 11.13
N THR A 315 43.47 20.18 12.44
CA THR A 315 44.15 21.25 13.17
C THR A 315 45.27 20.64 14.02
N LYS A 316 46.53 20.95 13.69
CA LYS A 316 47.70 20.48 14.44
C LYS A 316 47.79 21.19 15.78
N LYS A 317 47.95 20.47 16.90
CA LYS A 317 48.91 20.87 17.95
C LYS A 317 49.26 19.78 18.98
N SER A 318 50.56 19.64 19.14
CA SER A 318 51.33 19.14 20.29
C SER A 318 51.15 17.70 20.79
N ARG A 319 52.23 17.25 21.42
CA ARG A 319 52.56 15.86 21.75
C ARG A 319 52.81 15.78 23.25
N THR A 320 52.01 15.00 23.97
CA THR A 320 52.33 14.56 25.34
C THR A 320 52.11 13.04 25.39
N VAL A 321 53.06 12.33 25.99
CA VAL A 321 53.06 10.86 26.04
C VAL A 321 52.51 10.44 27.40
N GLU A 322 51.36 9.78 27.42
CA GLU A 322 50.88 9.02 28.57
C GLU A 322 50.57 7.58 28.16
N LYS A 323 51.23 6.62 28.81
CA LYS A 323 50.82 5.21 28.77
C LYS A 323 49.56 5.07 29.62
N LYS A 324 48.42 4.79 28.99
CA LYS A 324 47.21 4.38 29.69
C LYS A 324 46.65 3.10 29.08
N THR A 325 46.35 2.13 29.95
CA THR A 325 45.90 0.78 29.64
C THR A 325 44.71 0.79 28.68
N GLU A 326 44.79 0.00 27.61
CA GLU A 326 43.68 -0.18 26.65
C GLU A 326 42.56 -1.05 27.26
N GLN A 327 41.68 -0.45 28.05
CA GLN A 327 40.31 -0.95 28.16
C GLN A 327 39.50 -0.33 27.01
N ARG A 328 39.34 -1.12 25.95
CA ARG A 328 38.53 -0.78 24.78
C ARG A 328 37.04 -0.85 25.15
N SER A 329 36.54 0.20 25.80
CA SER A 329 35.10 0.46 25.87
C SER A 329 34.61 0.74 24.45
N GLN A 330 34.08 -0.28 23.78
CA GLN A 330 33.34 -0.10 22.53
C GLN A 330 32.08 0.72 22.84
N ASP A 331 31.77 1.71 22.00
CA ASP A 331 30.50 2.43 22.12
C ASP A 331 29.31 1.46 21.95
N PRO A 332 28.22 1.62 22.72
CA PRO A 332 27.06 0.73 22.64
C PRO A 332 26.44 0.70 21.24
N GLU A 333 26.46 1.83 20.52
CA GLU A 333 26.03 1.90 19.11
C GLU A 333 26.89 1.02 18.19
N THR A 334 28.19 0.86 18.48
CA THR A 334 29.07 0.00 17.67
C THR A 334 28.74 -1.47 17.90
N GLN A 335 28.48 -1.86 19.15
CA GLN A 335 28.11 -3.24 19.51
C GLN A 335 26.74 -3.62 18.96
N GLN A 336 25.75 -2.71 19.02
CA GLN A 336 24.42 -2.94 18.46
C GLN A 336 24.45 -3.12 16.94
N ASN A 337 25.23 -2.30 16.23
CA ASN A 337 25.43 -2.45 14.79
C ASN A 337 26.14 -3.77 14.42
N GLU A 338 27.15 -4.19 15.20
CA GLU A 338 27.85 -5.47 15.00
C GLU A 338 26.89 -6.67 15.20
N TYR A 339 26.01 -6.61 16.20
CA TYR A 339 24.95 -7.61 16.42
C TYR A 339 23.99 -7.74 15.22
N HIS A 340 23.42 -6.64 14.74
CA HIS A 340 22.49 -6.66 13.59
C HIS A 340 23.14 -7.19 12.32
N VAL A 341 24.44 -6.92 12.10
CA VAL A 341 25.20 -7.42 10.95
C VAL A 341 25.41 -8.93 11.04
N GLU A 342 25.77 -9.48 12.20
CA GLU A 342 25.93 -10.93 12.38
C GLU A 342 24.59 -11.68 12.28
N GLU A 343 23.51 -11.12 12.83
CA GLU A 343 22.18 -11.71 12.71
C GLU A 343 21.64 -11.63 11.27
N ALA A 344 21.93 -10.56 10.52
CA ALA A 344 21.64 -10.50 9.08
C ALA A 344 22.37 -11.60 8.30
N LYS A 345 23.65 -11.90 8.61
CA LYS A 345 24.38 -13.04 7.99
C LYS A 345 23.70 -14.37 8.30
N ARG A 346 23.32 -14.59 9.56
CA ARG A 346 22.68 -15.83 10.03
C ARG A 346 21.31 -16.04 9.38
N ILE A 347 20.41 -15.06 9.48
CA ILE A 347 19.06 -15.12 8.90
C ILE A 347 19.12 -15.27 7.38
N ARG A 348 19.98 -14.52 6.69
CA ARG A 348 20.18 -14.68 5.24
C ARG A 348 20.62 -16.08 4.86
N SER A 349 21.58 -16.65 5.58
CA SER A 349 22.10 -18.00 5.30
C SER A 349 21.05 -19.08 5.57
N ALA A 350 20.31 -18.95 6.68
CA ALA A 350 19.17 -19.81 7.00
C ALA A 350 18.08 -19.72 5.92
N LEU A 351 17.78 -18.51 5.43
CA LEU A 351 16.77 -18.28 4.39
C LEU A 351 17.17 -18.91 3.04
N VAL A 352 18.42 -18.73 2.60
CA VAL A 352 18.91 -19.39 1.36
C VAL A 352 18.86 -20.91 1.49
N ASN A 353 19.28 -21.47 2.63
CA ASN A 353 19.23 -22.91 2.86
C ASN A 353 17.79 -23.44 2.88
N TRP A 354 16.86 -22.73 3.53
CA TRP A 354 15.44 -23.09 3.59
C TRP A 354 14.78 -22.99 2.20
N LEU A 355 15.05 -21.93 1.44
CA LEU A 355 14.59 -21.75 0.06
C LEU A 355 15.04 -22.91 -0.85
N ASN A 356 16.29 -23.35 -0.70
CA ASN A 356 16.83 -24.48 -1.45
C ASN A 356 16.16 -25.80 -1.05
N ALA A 357 16.04 -26.07 0.25
CA ALA A 357 15.51 -27.33 0.78
C ALA A 357 14.00 -27.51 0.56
N GLU A 358 13.21 -26.45 0.74
CA GLU A 358 11.74 -26.53 0.75
C GLU A 358 11.08 -26.10 -0.56
N LEU A 359 11.70 -25.17 -1.30
CA LEU A 359 11.14 -24.62 -2.55
C LEU A 359 12.00 -24.90 -3.80
N ALA A 360 13.09 -25.66 -3.67
CA ALA A 360 14.06 -25.93 -4.75
C ALA A 360 14.63 -24.66 -5.41
N VAL A 361 14.67 -23.55 -4.68
CA VAL A 361 15.18 -22.25 -5.16
C VAL A 361 16.71 -22.21 -5.06
N GLY A 362 17.39 -22.07 -6.21
CA GLY A 362 18.84 -21.95 -6.31
C GLY A 362 19.35 -20.53 -6.56
N ASP A 363 20.67 -20.35 -6.53
CA ASP A 363 21.34 -19.04 -6.70
C ASP A 363 20.95 -18.31 -7.99
N ALA A 364 20.67 -19.05 -9.08
CA ALA A 364 20.22 -18.48 -10.35
C ALA A 364 18.88 -17.73 -10.21
N SER A 365 17.95 -18.24 -9.39
CA SER A 365 16.68 -17.58 -9.09
C SER A 365 16.87 -16.35 -8.21
N LEU A 366 17.77 -16.41 -7.22
CA LEU A 366 18.10 -15.27 -6.36
C LEU A 366 18.70 -14.10 -7.17
N ALA A 367 19.59 -14.42 -8.13
CA ALA A 367 20.19 -13.43 -9.02
C ALA A 367 19.18 -12.72 -9.94
N ARG A 368 17.98 -13.29 -10.17
CA ARG A 368 16.94 -12.67 -10.99
C ARG A 368 16.09 -11.62 -10.26
N ILE A 369 16.10 -11.54 -8.93
CA ILE A 369 15.19 -10.66 -8.16
C ILE A 369 15.24 -9.21 -8.63
N GLU A 370 16.45 -8.64 -8.82
CA GLU A 370 16.61 -7.28 -9.32
C GLU A 370 16.17 -7.14 -10.79
N ALA A 371 16.53 -8.09 -11.65
CA ALA A 371 16.15 -8.08 -13.07
C ALA A 371 14.61 -8.17 -13.27
N ASN A 372 13.95 -9.02 -12.48
CA ASN A 372 12.50 -9.13 -12.40
C ASN A 372 11.88 -7.80 -11.95
N THR A 373 12.44 -7.18 -10.90
CA THR A 373 11.97 -5.89 -10.38
C THR A 373 12.09 -4.77 -11.42
N GLN A 374 13.19 -4.74 -12.21
CA GLN A 374 13.35 -3.77 -13.30
C GLN A 374 12.42 -4.06 -14.49
N SER A 375 12.21 -5.33 -14.84
CA SER A 375 11.24 -5.75 -15.86
C SER A 375 9.81 -5.34 -15.48
N TRP A 376 9.41 -5.57 -14.23
CA TRP A 376 8.14 -5.14 -13.67
C TRP A 376 8.00 -3.61 -13.71
N LYS A 377 9.03 -2.85 -13.31
CA LYS A 377 9.02 -1.37 -13.35
C LYS A 377 8.78 -0.86 -14.78
N GLN A 378 9.38 -1.51 -15.79
CA GLN A 378 9.18 -1.18 -17.20
C GLN A 378 7.80 -1.58 -17.74
N LYS A 379 7.27 -2.76 -17.35
CA LYS A 379 5.91 -3.20 -17.69
C LYS A 379 4.88 -2.24 -17.08
N ARG A 380 4.95 -2.02 -15.76
CA ARG A 380 4.02 -1.15 -15.02
C ARG A 380 3.98 0.26 -15.56
N LYS A 381 5.14 0.88 -15.84
CA LYS A 381 5.21 2.24 -16.42
C LYS A 381 4.46 2.38 -17.76
N LYS A 382 4.25 1.29 -18.51
CA LYS A 382 3.46 1.27 -19.75
C LYS A 382 1.98 0.95 -19.53
N ALA A 383 1.63 0.37 -18.38
CA ALA A 383 0.29 -0.12 -18.05
C ALA A 383 -0.52 0.85 -17.18
N VAL A 384 0.14 1.73 -16.41
CA VAL A 384 -0.55 2.77 -15.63
C VAL A 384 -1.17 3.81 -16.56
N VAL A 385 -2.42 4.18 -16.29
CA VAL A 385 -3.14 5.26 -17.00
C VAL A 385 -2.70 6.65 -16.54
N SER A 386 -2.14 6.75 -15.32
CA SER A 386 -1.57 7.99 -14.79
C SER A 386 -0.50 7.74 -13.72
N SER A 387 0.38 8.72 -13.52
CA SER A 387 1.13 8.83 -12.26
C SER A 387 0.20 9.27 -11.14
N ASP A 388 0.64 9.11 -9.91
CA ASP A 388 -0.04 9.67 -8.73
C ASP A 388 0.99 10.03 -7.66
N LEU A 389 0.52 10.64 -6.57
CA LEU A 389 1.36 11.08 -5.46
C LEU A 389 1.97 9.93 -4.63
N SER A 390 1.58 8.67 -4.87
CA SER A 390 2.21 7.50 -4.25
C SER A 390 3.51 7.08 -4.96
N GLY A 391 3.68 7.48 -6.22
CA GLY A 391 4.74 6.98 -7.09
C GLY A 391 4.48 5.60 -7.69
N LEU A 392 3.41 4.90 -7.29
CA LEU A 392 2.99 3.61 -7.84
C LEU A 392 2.13 3.78 -9.10
N GLY A 393 1.43 4.92 -9.26
CA GLY A 393 0.55 5.18 -10.38
C GLY A 393 -0.75 4.38 -10.35
N VAL A 394 -1.70 4.82 -11.16
CA VAL A 394 -3.07 4.28 -11.25
C VAL A 394 -3.15 3.31 -12.42
N LEU A 395 -3.73 2.14 -12.19
CA LEU A 395 -3.94 1.10 -13.19
C LEU A 395 -5.36 0.57 -13.02
N VAL A 396 -6.14 0.61 -14.10
CA VAL A 396 -7.57 0.27 -14.14
C VAL A 396 -7.89 -0.43 -15.47
N PRO A 397 -9.01 -1.17 -15.57
CA PRO A 397 -9.61 -1.54 -16.85
C PRO A 397 -9.66 -0.34 -17.81
N TYR A 398 -9.19 -0.54 -19.05
CA TYR A 398 -9.26 0.48 -20.10
C TYR A 398 -9.53 -0.19 -21.45
N ASP A 399 -10.62 0.19 -22.10
CA ASP A 399 -10.97 -0.25 -23.45
C ASP A 399 -10.46 0.77 -24.48
N ALA A 400 -9.53 0.33 -25.32
CA ALA A 400 -8.96 1.15 -26.38
C ALA A 400 -9.84 1.27 -27.64
N GLU A 401 -10.92 0.49 -27.78
CA GLU A 401 -11.88 0.65 -28.89
C GLU A 401 -12.92 1.74 -28.58
N THR A 402 -13.36 1.82 -27.33
CA THR A 402 -14.34 2.81 -26.86
C THR A 402 -13.70 4.03 -26.18
N GLU A 403 -12.40 3.98 -25.91
CA GLU A 403 -11.63 4.95 -25.12
C GLU A 403 -12.12 5.09 -23.66
N THR A 404 -12.79 4.07 -23.10
CA THR A 404 -13.42 4.11 -21.77
C THR A 404 -12.64 3.40 -20.67
N GLY A 405 -12.75 3.91 -19.44
CA GLY A 405 -12.16 3.39 -18.20
C GLY A 405 -11.30 4.43 -17.47
N TYR A 406 -10.74 5.40 -18.20
CA TYR A 406 -9.99 6.53 -17.66
C TYR A 406 -10.01 7.75 -18.60
N ARG A 407 -10.31 8.92 -18.02
CA ARG A 407 -10.04 10.23 -18.64
C ARG A 407 -9.22 11.12 -17.70
N SER A 408 -8.50 12.08 -18.28
CA SER A 408 -7.83 13.13 -17.51
C SER A 408 -8.84 14.21 -17.05
N LEU A 409 -8.80 14.57 -15.77
CA LEU A 409 -9.58 15.68 -15.20
C LEU A 409 -8.89 17.06 -15.37
N GLY A 410 -7.86 17.15 -16.21
CA GLY A 410 -7.19 18.42 -16.53
C GLY A 410 -6.16 18.93 -15.50
N PHE A 411 -5.92 18.20 -14.40
CA PHE A 411 -4.89 18.54 -13.41
C PHE A 411 -3.55 17.82 -13.67
N THR A 412 -2.48 18.35 -13.06
CA THR A 412 -1.21 17.64 -12.86
C THR A 412 -0.95 17.47 -11.37
N ASP A 413 -0.19 16.45 -10.96
CA ASP A 413 0.12 16.17 -9.55
C ASP A 413 0.67 17.41 -8.79
N SER A 414 1.52 18.20 -9.46
CA SER A 414 2.07 19.45 -8.91
C SER A 414 1.05 20.59 -8.88
N GLY A 415 0.16 20.67 -9.88
CA GLY A 415 -0.94 21.62 -9.92
C GLY A 415 -1.96 21.37 -8.81
N LEU A 416 -2.45 20.13 -8.69
CA LEU A 416 -3.37 19.71 -7.64
C LEU A 416 -2.78 19.94 -6.25
N ARG A 417 -1.52 19.52 -6.01
CA ARG A 417 -0.82 19.80 -4.75
C ARG A 417 -0.78 21.30 -4.44
N LYS A 418 -0.49 22.16 -5.42
CA LYS A 418 -0.45 23.62 -5.24
C LYS A 418 -1.84 24.18 -4.90
N THR A 419 -2.89 23.73 -5.59
CA THR A 419 -4.29 24.13 -5.32
C THR A 419 -4.70 23.75 -3.90
N ILE A 420 -4.52 22.48 -3.52
CA ILE A 420 -4.90 22.01 -2.18
C ILE A 420 -4.10 22.72 -1.07
N LEU A 421 -2.79 22.97 -1.27
CA LEU A 421 -1.99 23.74 -0.31
C LEU A 421 -2.46 25.19 -0.17
N ALA A 422 -2.94 25.83 -1.25
CA ALA A 422 -3.52 27.17 -1.17
C ALA A 422 -4.82 27.18 -0.36
N ILE A 423 -5.71 26.21 -0.60
CA ILE A 423 -6.96 26.00 0.15
C ILE A 423 -6.66 25.78 1.65
N LYS A 424 -5.69 24.92 1.96
CA LYS A 424 -5.26 24.60 3.33
C LYS A 424 -4.67 25.79 4.06
N ALA A 425 -3.90 26.64 3.37
CA ALA A 425 -3.28 27.82 3.95
C ALA A 425 -4.26 28.98 4.22
N ALA A 426 -5.40 29.03 3.53
CA ALA A 426 -6.39 30.09 3.70
C ALA A 426 -7.19 29.95 5.03
N PRO A 427 -7.53 31.09 5.68
CA PRO A 427 -8.54 31.14 6.74
C PRO A 427 -9.84 30.45 6.31
N LYS A 428 -10.60 29.87 7.24
CA LYS A 428 -11.78 29.04 6.92
C LYS A 428 -12.82 29.83 6.11
N GLU A 429 -12.93 31.12 6.38
CA GLU A 429 -13.86 32.08 5.80
C GLU A 429 -13.42 32.57 4.40
N GLU A 430 -12.14 32.38 4.04
CA GLU A 430 -11.51 32.85 2.79
C GLU A 430 -11.13 31.69 1.85
N ARG A 431 -11.52 30.44 2.16
CA ARG A 431 -11.16 29.28 1.34
C ARG A 431 -11.95 29.26 0.04
N ASP A 432 -11.24 29.45 -1.07
CA ASP A 432 -11.76 29.18 -2.39
C ASP A 432 -11.77 27.67 -2.67
N MET A 433 -12.94 27.05 -2.47
CA MET A 433 -13.15 25.63 -2.77
C MET A 433 -13.47 25.37 -4.25
N GLN A 434 -13.77 26.39 -5.07
CA GLN A 434 -14.26 26.22 -6.43
C GLN A 434 -13.37 25.32 -7.30
N PRO A 435 -12.02 25.44 -7.27
CA PRO A 435 -11.15 24.57 -8.07
C PRO A 435 -11.17 23.09 -7.65
N LEU A 436 -11.51 22.79 -6.39
CA LEU A 436 -11.71 21.42 -5.95
C LEU A 436 -13.10 20.92 -6.31
N ASP A 437 -14.15 21.73 -6.07
CA ASP A 437 -15.53 21.36 -6.37
C ASP A 437 -15.73 21.07 -7.88
N GLU A 438 -15.06 21.83 -8.76
CA GLU A 438 -15.03 21.55 -10.20
C GLU A 438 -14.41 20.18 -10.51
N LEU A 439 -13.27 19.84 -9.89
CA LEU A 439 -12.62 18.54 -10.06
C LEU A 439 -13.48 17.38 -9.51
N LEU A 440 -14.20 17.59 -8.40
CA LEU A 440 -15.13 16.60 -7.84
C LEU A 440 -16.32 16.37 -8.77
N ASN A 441 -16.88 17.43 -9.35
CA ASN A 441 -17.97 17.33 -10.33
C ASN A 441 -17.52 16.60 -11.61
N LEU A 442 -16.33 16.93 -12.14
CA LEU A 442 -15.76 16.25 -13.30
C LEU A 442 -15.45 14.77 -13.02
N ALA A 443 -15.02 14.43 -11.80
CA ALA A 443 -14.84 13.03 -11.38
C ALA A 443 -16.18 12.26 -11.28
N GLY A 444 -17.25 12.92 -10.84
CA GLY A 444 -18.61 12.37 -10.86
C GLY A 444 -19.08 12.03 -12.27
N ILE A 445 -19.03 13.01 -13.18
CA ILE A 445 -19.37 12.83 -14.60
C ILE A 445 -18.54 11.70 -15.23
N ALA A 446 -17.24 11.64 -14.92
CA ALA A 446 -16.37 10.57 -15.41
C ALA A 446 -16.83 9.17 -14.93
N MET A 447 -17.23 9.01 -13.67
CA MET A 447 -17.78 7.73 -13.18
C MET A 447 -19.10 7.35 -13.88
N ASP A 448 -20.01 8.30 -14.05
CA ASP A 448 -21.30 8.08 -14.72
C ASP A 448 -21.13 7.68 -16.20
N GLU A 449 -20.06 8.17 -16.85
CA GLU A 449 -19.67 7.84 -18.22
C GLU A 449 -18.71 6.63 -18.34
N GLY A 450 -18.42 5.93 -17.24
CA GLY A 450 -17.61 4.70 -17.21
C GLY A 450 -16.09 4.89 -17.04
N ASP A 451 -15.60 6.13 -16.96
CA ASP A 451 -14.20 6.49 -16.73
C ASP A 451 -13.82 6.52 -15.23
N VAL A 452 -14.14 5.44 -14.53
CA VAL A 452 -13.99 5.29 -13.07
C VAL A 452 -12.56 5.57 -12.59
N GLY A 453 -11.54 5.28 -13.41
CA GLY A 453 -10.14 5.56 -13.09
C GLY A 453 -9.84 7.04 -12.83
N ALA A 454 -10.64 7.96 -13.38
CA ALA A 454 -10.48 9.40 -13.14
C ALA A 454 -10.79 9.77 -11.68
N ALA A 455 -11.86 9.20 -11.12
CA ALA A 455 -12.24 9.37 -9.72
C ALA A 455 -11.29 8.64 -8.77
N LEU A 456 -10.82 7.43 -9.13
CA LEU A 456 -9.79 6.73 -8.37
C LEU A 456 -8.49 7.55 -8.28
N HIS A 457 -8.05 8.12 -9.41
CA HIS A 457 -6.84 8.96 -9.48
C HIS A 457 -6.95 10.22 -8.59
N LEU A 458 -8.05 10.98 -8.71
CA LEU A 458 -8.27 12.15 -7.87
C LEU A 458 -8.39 11.76 -6.38
N GLY A 459 -9.14 10.69 -6.08
CA GLY A 459 -9.34 10.18 -4.72
C GLY A 459 -8.02 9.78 -4.05
N ARG A 460 -7.15 9.02 -4.74
CA ARG A 460 -5.82 8.63 -4.26
C ARG A 460 -4.96 9.86 -3.97
N ASN A 461 -4.92 10.82 -4.90
CA ASN A 461 -4.15 12.04 -4.70
C ASN A 461 -4.65 12.89 -3.52
N LEU A 462 -5.98 13.07 -3.38
CA LEU A 462 -6.55 13.76 -2.22
C LEU A 462 -6.27 13.04 -0.89
N PHE A 463 -6.33 11.70 -0.88
CA PHE A 463 -6.00 10.88 0.29
C PHE A 463 -4.56 11.08 0.74
N LEU A 464 -3.62 11.26 -0.19
CA LEU A 464 -2.18 11.43 0.04
C LEU A 464 -1.72 12.89 0.22
N LEU A 465 -2.63 13.86 0.13
CA LEU A 465 -2.35 15.30 0.33
C LEU A 465 -2.60 15.78 1.76
N ASP A 466 -3.22 14.97 2.61
CA ASP A 466 -3.26 15.18 4.06
C ASP A 466 -1.95 14.76 4.73
N ALA A 467 -1.60 15.39 5.84
CA ALA A 467 -0.43 15.05 6.65
C ALA A 467 -0.81 14.52 8.06
N PRO A 468 0.05 13.71 8.72
CA PRO A 468 -0.16 13.34 10.11
C PRO A 468 -0.27 14.57 11.02
N ASN A 469 -1.17 14.54 12.01
CA ASN A 469 -1.42 15.64 12.95
C ASN A 469 -1.91 16.96 12.30
N GLU A 470 -2.48 16.89 11.09
CA GLU A 470 -3.02 18.05 10.38
C GLU A 470 -4.39 18.47 10.91
N LYS A 471 -4.41 19.61 11.61
CA LYS A 471 -5.59 20.11 12.35
C LYS A 471 -6.60 20.90 11.53
N CYS A 472 -6.26 21.28 10.29
CA CYS A 472 -7.03 22.22 9.48
C CYS A 472 -7.24 21.71 8.05
N CYS A 473 -8.45 21.89 7.52
CA CYS A 473 -8.81 21.70 6.11
C CYS A 473 -8.33 20.39 5.46
N ARG A 474 -8.82 19.27 5.97
CA ARG A 474 -8.45 17.94 5.48
C ARG A 474 -9.23 17.52 4.24
N MET A 475 -8.53 16.89 3.30
CA MET A 475 -9.08 16.32 2.06
C MET A 475 -9.65 14.91 2.26
N LEU A 476 -9.54 14.35 3.47
CA LEU A 476 -10.01 13.01 3.80
C LEU A 476 -11.48 12.75 3.41
N THR A 477 -12.40 13.69 3.63
CA THR A 477 -13.83 13.50 3.32
C THR A 477 -14.09 13.35 1.81
N PRO A 478 -13.68 14.28 0.92
CA PRO A 478 -13.83 14.08 -0.53
C PRO A 478 -13.00 12.89 -1.05
N ALA A 479 -11.81 12.65 -0.50
CA ALA A 479 -11.01 11.46 -0.85
C ALA A 479 -11.75 10.15 -0.55
N LYS A 480 -12.31 10.02 0.66
CA LYS A 480 -13.13 8.87 1.10
C LYS A 480 -14.30 8.64 0.15
N LEU A 481 -15.05 9.71 -0.17
CA LEU A 481 -16.23 9.61 -1.03
C LEU A 481 -15.88 9.12 -2.45
N LEU A 482 -14.85 9.70 -3.08
CA LEU A 482 -14.37 9.27 -4.40
C LEU A 482 -13.85 7.84 -4.38
N LEU A 483 -12.92 7.53 -3.47
CA LEU A 483 -12.28 6.21 -3.39
C LEU A 483 -13.30 5.09 -3.15
N ARG A 484 -14.18 5.24 -2.15
CA ARG A 484 -15.24 4.28 -1.86
C ARG A 484 -16.11 4.00 -3.09
N SER A 485 -16.51 5.06 -3.80
CA SER A 485 -17.39 4.94 -4.97
C SER A 485 -16.67 4.31 -6.16
N ALA A 486 -15.43 4.72 -6.43
CA ALA A 486 -14.59 4.16 -7.48
C ALA A 486 -14.26 2.68 -7.25
N TYR A 487 -13.93 2.28 -6.01
CA TYR A 487 -13.67 0.88 -5.69
C TYR A 487 -14.90 -0.01 -5.83
N TYR A 488 -16.10 0.44 -5.42
CA TYR A 488 -17.33 -0.33 -5.69
C TYR A 488 -17.62 -0.47 -7.18
N LEU A 489 -17.42 0.57 -7.99
CA LEU A 489 -17.59 0.52 -9.45
C LEU A 489 -16.51 -0.32 -10.16
N LEU A 490 -15.34 -0.51 -9.54
CA LEU A 490 -14.28 -1.42 -10.00
C LEU A 490 -14.41 -2.85 -9.43
N GLU A 491 -15.52 -3.17 -8.74
CA GLU A 491 -15.77 -4.46 -8.08
C GLU A 491 -14.71 -4.83 -7.02
N GLN A 492 -14.19 -3.84 -6.29
CA GLN A 492 -13.19 -3.95 -5.21
C GLN A 492 -13.78 -3.58 -3.83
N PRO A 493 -14.67 -4.41 -3.25
CA PRO A 493 -15.38 -4.07 -2.01
C PRO A 493 -14.47 -4.04 -0.76
N HIS A 494 -13.41 -4.85 -0.68
CA HIS A 494 -12.50 -4.82 0.47
C HIS A 494 -11.63 -3.56 0.46
N PHE A 495 -11.23 -3.05 -0.71
CA PHE A 495 -10.55 -1.76 -0.84
C PHE A 495 -11.46 -0.62 -0.41
N ALA A 496 -12.76 -0.67 -0.76
CA ALA A 496 -13.73 0.29 -0.24
C ALA A 496 -13.85 0.22 1.30
N GLN A 497 -13.91 -0.98 1.90
CA GLN A 497 -13.92 -1.17 3.35
C GLN A 497 -12.64 -0.65 4.01
N VAL A 498 -11.47 -0.89 3.41
CA VAL A 498 -10.19 -0.35 3.91
C VAL A 498 -10.19 1.17 3.88
N VAL A 499 -10.80 1.84 2.88
CA VAL A 499 -10.94 3.30 2.87
C VAL A 499 -11.79 3.80 4.03
N GLU A 500 -12.89 3.11 4.35
CA GLU A 500 -13.76 3.45 5.49
C GLU A 500 -12.96 3.42 6.81
N VAL A 501 -12.35 2.27 7.12
CA VAL A 501 -11.54 2.05 8.34
C VAL A 501 -10.30 2.96 8.36
N ALA A 502 -9.66 3.19 7.21
CA ALA A 502 -8.53 4.09 7.12
C ALA A 502 -8.93 5.55 7.40
N ALA A 503 -10.10 5.98 6.96
CA ALA A 503 -10.58 7.31 7.26
C ALA A 503 -10.91 7.50 8.74
N GLU A 504 -11.43 6.49 9.42
CA GLU A 504 -11.68 6.53 10.87
C GLU A 504 -10.40 6.74 11.67
N PHE A 505 -9.39 5.87 11.50
CA PHE A 505 -8.14 6.03 12.26
C PHE A 505 -7.38 7.30 11.86
N ARG A 506 -7.43 7.70 10.59
CA ARG A 506 -6.82 8.96 10.17
C ARG A 506 -7.56 10.15 10.79
N ALA A 507 -8.86 10.08 11.05
CA ALA A 507 -9.62 11.13 11.72
C ALA A 507 -9.39 11.18 13.24
N GLU A 508 -9.02 10.07 13.88
CA GLU A 508 -8.57 10.03 15.28
C GLU A 508 -7.20 10.75 15.47
N ASN A 509 -6.30 10.64 14.49
CA ASN A 509 -4.98 11.27 14.48
C ASN A 509 -5.04 12.78 14.12
N ARG A 510 -5.83 13.56 14.87
CA ARG A 510 -6.06 15.01 14.71
C ARG A 510 -5.20 15.89 15.61
#